data_AF-A0AAV8WRU9-F1
#
_entry.id   AF-A0AAV8WRU9-F1
#
_cell.length_a   1.000
_cell.length_b   1.000
_cell.length_c   1.000
_cell.angle_alpha   90.00
_cell.angle_beta   90.00
_cell.angle_gamma   90.00
#
_symmetry.space_group_name_H-M   'P 1'
#
loop_
_entity.id
_entity.type
_entity.pdbx_description
1 polymer ?
#
loop_
_entity_poly.entity_id
_entity_poly.type
_entity_poly.pdbx_seq_one_letter_code
_entity_poly.pdbx_strand_id
1 'polypeptide(L)'
;MGRKVTIAASTLNQWALDFEGNADRILQSILEAKELGATFRTGPELEIWPKKKLCDNGNYRETRWFSSWKKDRQTEDFHLPRMISNITGQKLVPIGDAVISTLDTCIGFEICEELWCADSTHTSLALDGVEIICNGSGSYSELRKGYVIVDLVKNATMKCGGCYIFSNLRGCDGQRVYFDGVSSITLNGHILSRAKQFALEEVEVITATIDLEDIRTYRNALRSNSNLASGTPSYPRILIDYSLSPEHDTTLPSAQPLDWIFLSAEEEIAQANPRVLADLRRIIGDPEYMPKSPSELCNRASSLAAAVGSYHMNIVIDKAISAVLEIFSTVTGLFPKFAVNGGCPRQNLALQNIQARMRMVLSYLFAQLMLWARSRPGGLLVLGSANVDEALRGYMTKYDCSSADINPIGGISKTDLRRFMVFAKDKFKLPIVGDIINATPTAELEPLKDGKLAQSDEEDMGMTYTELSQFGRLRKIDNCGPYSMYCKLVHTWSNSSTPKEVAEKVKHFFRCYAINRHKMTVLTPSYHAECYSPDDNRFDHRPFLYRANWSWQFRAIDKQVEYITSIKRSGSNISVTSNKKLSDSNSKARAGVTV
;
A
#
# COMPACT_ATOMS: atom_id res chain seq x y z
N MET A 1 38.95 15.22 21.92
CA MET A 1 38.05 15.41 20.76
C MET A 1 36.74 14.74 21.11
N GLY A 2 35.62 15.40 20.82
CA GLY A 2 34.27 14.99 21.22
C GLY A 2 33.67 13.85 20.38
N ARG A 3 34.37 13.34 19.35
CA ARG A 3 33.95 12.27 18.42
C ARG A 3 32.52 12.47 17.89
N LYS A 4 32.14 13.73 17.65
CA LYS A 4 30.84 14.07 17.09
C LYS A 4 30.88 13.99 15.57
N VAL A 5 29.89 13.34 14.98
CA VAL A 5 29.77 13.12 13.54
C VAL A 5 28.42 13.62 13.04
N THR A 6 28.40 14.25 11.86
CA THR A 6 27.17 14.69 11.21
C THR A 6 26.78 13.69 10.14
N ILE A 7 25.59 13.13 10.29
CA ILE A 7 25.05 12.08 9.43
C ILE A 7 23.93 12.66 8.58
N ALA A 8 23.82 12.21 7.33
CA ALA A 8 22.74 12.55 6.42
C ALA A 8 21.94 11.31 5.99
N ALA A 9 20.62 11.46 5.85
CA ALA A 9 19.76 10.55 5.12
C ALA A 9 19.07 11.33 4.01
N SER A 10 18.81 10.69 2.86
CA SER A 10 18.19 11.34 1.70
C SER A 10 16.93 10.62 1.27
N THR A 11 15.98 11.39 0.76
CA THR A 11 14.72 10.93 0.20
C THR A 11 14.60 11.46 -1.22
N LEU A 12 14.52 10.56 -2.20
CA LEU A 12 14.63 10.92 -3.62
C LEU A 12 13.41 10.43 -4.42
N ASN A 13 12.90 11.29 -5.30
CA ASN A 13 11.85 10.95 -6.27
C ASN A 13 12.45 10.38 -7.55
N GLN A 14 12.96 9.15 -7.46
CA GLN A 14 13.58 8.49 -8.60
C GLN A 14 12.55 7.99 -9.60
N TRP A 15 12.95 7.88 -10.87
CA TRP A 15 12.12 7.37 -11.94
C TRP A 15 12.81 6.21 -12.66
N ALA A 16 12.09 5.10 -12.85
CA ALA A 16 12.62 3.93 -13.54
C ALA A 16 13.21 4.29 -14.91
N LEU A 17 14.50 4.00 -15.08
CA LEU A 17 15.30 4.21 -16.30
C LEU A 17 15.58 5.69 -16.68
N ASP A 18 15.19 6.66 -15.87
CA ASP A 18 15.57 8.07 -16.01
C ASP A 18 17.00 8.30 -15.47
N PHE A 19 18.00 7.75 -16.15
CA PHE A 19 19.38 7.76 -15.63
C PHE A 19 19.93 9.17 -15.38
N GLU A 20 19.60 10.13 -16.24
CA GLU A 20 20.04 11.53 -16.12
C GLU A 20 19.36 12.22 -14.93
N GLY A 21 18.02 12.22 -14.88
CA GLY A 21 17.30 12.83 -13.77
C GLY A 21 17.61 12.15 -12.43
N ASN A 22 17.83 10.84 -12.43
CA ASN A 22 18.22 10.13 -11.22
C ASN A 22 19.63 10.50 -10.74
N ALA A 23 20.58 10.66 -11.68
CA ALA A 23 21.92 11.10 -11.36
C ALA A 23 21.92 12.54 -10.81
N ASP A 24 21.14 13.44 -11.39
CA ASP A 24 21.00 14.83 -10.94
C ASP A 24 20.42 14.91 -9.52
N ARG A 25 19.36 14.15 -9.21
CA ARG A 25 18.78 14.07 -7.85
C ARG A 25 19.79 13.54 -6.83
N ILE A 26 20.56 12.52 -7.20
CA ILE A 26 21.63 11.98 -6.34
C ILE A 26 22.70 13.03 -6.10
N LEU A 27 23.19 13.70 -7.15
CA LEU A 27 24.20 14.75 -7.04
C LEU A 27 23.72 15.90 -6.17
N GLN A 28 22.48 16.36 -6.37
CA GLN A 28 21.87 17.41 -5.54
C GLN A 28 21.85 17.01 -4.07
N SER A 29 21.43 15.78 -3.74
CA SER A 29 21.43 15.29 -2.36
C SER A 29 22.81 15.26 -1.72
N ILE A 30 23.85 14.93 -2.49
CA ILE A 30 25.25 14.93 -2.01
C ILE A 30 25.73 16.36 -1.73
N LEU A 31 25.39 17.31 -2.60
CA LEU A 31 25.74 18.73 -2.41
C LEU A 31 25.05 19.31 -1.17
N GLU A 32 23.75 19.06 -1.02
CA GLU A 32 22.96 19.48 0.15
C GLU A 32 23.49 18.83 1.44
N ALA A 33 23.77 17.53 1.44
CA ALA A 33 24.33 16.84 2.60
C ALA A 33 25.70 17.42 3.02
N LYS A 34 26.55 17.74 2.04
CA LYS A 34 27.85 18.35 2.27
C LYS A 34 27.72 19.77 2.84
N GLU A 35 26.81 20.57 2.34
CA GLU A 35 26.50 21.91 2.87
C GLU A 35 26.00 21.82 4.32
N LEU A 36 25.22 20.79 4.65
CA LEU A 36 24.73 20.49 5.99
C LEU A 36 25.77 19.78 6.90
N GLY A 37 27.01 19.62 6.45
CA GLY A 37 28.14 19.14 7.25
C GLY A 37 28.41 17.64 7.23
N ALA A 38 27.69 16.84 6.43
CA ALA A 38 27.99 15.43 6.22
C ALA A 38 29.00 15.27 5.06
N THR A 39 30.23 14.88 5.36
CA THR A 39 31.36 14.97 4.41
C THR A 39 31.82 13.64 3.82
N PHE A 40 31.38 12.51 4.38
CA PHE A 40 31.74 11.18 3.91
C PHE A 40 30.57 10.52 3.19
N ARG A 41 30.82 9.98 1.99
CA ARG A 41 29.92 9.07 1.29
C ARG A 41 30.65 7.78 0.93
N THR A 42 29.94 6.66 0.96
CA THR A 42 30.43 5.40 0.42
C THR A 42 29.97 5.24 -1.02
N GLY A 43 30.69 4.43 -1.79
CA GLY A 43 30.34 4.17 -3.19
C GLY A 43 31.08 2.96 -3.73
N PRO A 44 30.82 2.55 -4.99
CA PRO A 44 31.43 1.39 -5.62
C PRO A 44 32.97 1.45 -5.73
N GLU A 45 33.58 2.60 -5.44
CA GLU A 45 35.02 2.78 -5.32
C GLU A 45 35.61 2.26 -3.99
N LEU A 46 34.77 1.95 -2.99
CA LEU A 46 35.18 1.38 -1.71
C LEU A 46 34.70 -0.06 -1.55
N GLU A 47 33.40 -0.30 -1.75
CA GLU A 47 32.80 -1.64 -1.69
C GLU A 47 31.53 -1.72 -2.51
N ILE A 48 31.15 -2.95 -2.87
CA ILE A 48 29.82 -3.27 -3.40
C ILE A 48 29.14 -4.21 -2.40
N TRP A 49 28.08 -3.74 -1.74
CA TRP A 49 27.27 -4.55 -0.82
C TRP A 49 26.05 -5.14 -1.55
N PRO A 50 26.03 -6.45 -1.86
CA PRO A 50 24.87 -7.10 -2.46
C PRO A 50 23.81 -7.44 -1.40
N LYS A 51 22.53 -7.28 -1.76
CA LYS A 51 21.39 -7.64 -0.89
C LYS A 51 21.40 -9.13 -0.55
N LYS A 52 21.26 -9.47 0.73
CA LYS A 52 21.28 -10.84 1.28
C LYS A 52 19.90 -11.46 1.37
N LYS A 53 18.86 -10.64 1.56
CA LYS A 53 17.46 -11.11 1.70
C LYS A 53 16.56 -10.34 0.76
N LEU A 54 16.01 -11.04 -0.21
CA LEU A 54 15.18 -10.47 -1.26
C LEU A 54 13.70 -10.47 -0.84
N CYS A 55 12.96 -9.44 -1.25
CA CYS A 55 11.54 -9.31 -0.96
C CYS A 55 10.67 -9.90 -2.09
N ASP A 56 9.79 -10.84 -1.76
CA ASP A 56 8.88 -11.51 -2.70
C ASP A 56 7.41 -11.55 -2.22
N ASN A 57 7.06 -10.70 -1.24
CA ASN A 57 5.69 -10.58 -0.74
C ASN A 57 4.95 -9.40 -1.40
N GLY A 58 3.61 -9.41 -1.35
CA GLY A 58 2.80 -8.28 -1.82
C GLY A 58 3.10 -7.88 -3.27
N ASN A 59 3.52 -6.63 -3.49
CA ASN A 59 3.93 -6.10 -4.80
C ASN A 59 5.38 -6.43 -5.18
N TYR A 60 6.21 -6.87 -4.24
CA TYR A 60 7.63 -7.16 -4.48
C TYR A 60 7.83 -8.56 -5.08
N ARG A 61 8.79 -8.68 -6.01
CA ARG A 61 9.16 -9.93 -6.72
C ARG A 61 10.65 -9.91 -7.07
N GLU A 62 11.52 -9.54 -6.13
CA GLU A 62 12.93 -9.31 -6.39
C GLU A 62 13.66 -10.54 -6.94
N THR A 63 13.29 -11.76 -6.54
CA THR A 63 13.92 -13.00 -7.05
C THR A 63 13.66 -13.24 -8.53
N ARG A 64 12.73 -12.51 -9.14
CA ARG A 64 12.55 -12.51 -10.60
C ARG A 64 13.77 -11.98 -11.33
N TRP A 65 14.52 -11.05 -10.74
CA TRP A 65 15.60 -10.31 -11.40
C TRP A 65 16.95 -10.47 -10.71
N PHE A 66 16.97 -10.69 -9.39
CA PHE A 66 18.19 -10.69 -8.60
C PHE A 66 18.43 -12.03 -7.91
N SER A 67 19.70 -12.31 -7.62
CA SER A 67 20.13 -13.40 -6.75
C SER A 67 20.63 -12.83 -5.43
N SER A 68 20.16 -13.40 -4.31
CA SER A 68 20.63 -13.00 -2.99
C SER A 68 22.08 -13.43 -2.76
N TRP A 69 22.88 -12.58 -2.11
CA TRP A 69 24.19 -12.99 -1.62
C TRP A 69 24.08 -14.02 -0.49
N LYS A 70 24.83 -15.12 -0.58
CA LYS A 70 24.76 -16.25 0.37
C LYS A 70 26.06 -16.51 1.14
N LYS A 71 27.16 -15.83 0.81
CA LYS A 71 28.48 -16.05 1.43
C LYS A 71 28.62 -15.15 2.65
N ASP A 72 28.08 -15.60 3.78
CA ASP A 72 28.11 -14.85 5.03
C ASP A 72 29.55 -14.52 5.44
N ARG A 73 29.80 -13.26 5.77
CA ARG A 73 31.08 -12.67 6.21
C ARG A 73 32.24 -12.95 5.25
N GLN A 74 31.93 -12.99 3.97
CA GLN A 74 32.91 -13.23 2.90
C GLN A 74 32.77 -12.18 1.82
N THR A 75 33.89 -11.88 1.19
CA THR A 75 34.00 -11.01 0.02
C THR A 75 34.63 -11.75 -1.14
N GLU A 76 34.38 -11.24 -2.35
CA GLU A 76 35.06 -11.62 -3.58
C GLU A 76 35.61 -10.36 -4.26
N ASP A 77 36.57 -10.55 -5.16
CA ASP A 77 37.07 -9.46 -5.99
C ASP A 77 36.13 -9.21 -7.17
N PHE A 78 35.54 -8.02 -7.24
CA PHE A 78 34.73 -7.59 -8.37
C PHE A 78 35.56 -6.79 -9.37
N HIS A 79 35.60 -7.25 -10.62
CA HIS A 79 36.24 -6.53 -11.71
C HIS A 79 35.44 -5.31 -12.14
N LEU A 80 35.99 -4.12 -11.92
CA LEU A 80 35.35 -2.87 -12.32
C LEU A 80 35.32 -2.73 -13.85
N PRO A 81 34.23 -2.19 -14.44
CA PRO A 81 34.19 -1.85 -15.85
C PRO A 81 35.30 -0.85 -16.21
N ARG A 82 35.86 -0.95 -17.42
CA ARG A 82 36.97 -0.08 -17.87
C ARG A 82 36.68 1.42 -17.69
N MET A 83 35.44 1.84 -17.90
CA MET A 83 35.03 3.24 -17.70
C MET A 83 35.19 3.70 -16.25
N ILE A 84 34.90 2.84 -15.27
CA ILE A 84 35.07 3.13 -13.85
C ILE A 84 36.54 3.04 -13.48
N SER A 85 37.25 2.00 -13.93
CA SER A 85 38.68 1.84 -13.67
C SER A 85 39.53 3.00 -14.17
N ASN A 86 39.18 3.58 -15.32
CA ASN A 86 39.89 4.76 -15.84
C ASN A 86 39.70 6.00 -14.96
N ILE A 87 38.58 6.11 -14.24
CA ILE A 87 38.27 7.23 -13.35
C ILE A 87 38.89 7.01 -11.96
N THR A 88 38.72 5.81 -11.40
CA THR A 88 39.13 5.50 -10.02
C THR A 88 40.58 5.06 -9.91
N GLY A 89 41.21 4.64 -11.01
CA GLY A 89 42.52 3.99 -11.00
C GLY A 89 42.50 2.55 -10.48
N GLN A 90 41.32 2.02 -10.11
CA GLN A 90 41.17 0.69 -9.51
C GLN A 90 40.70 -0.35 -10.54
N LYS A 91 41.23 -1.57 -10.47
CA LYS A 91 40.76 -2.69 -11.31
C LYS A 91 39.77 -3.60 -10.61
N LEU A 92 39.88 -3.68 -9.28
CA LEU A 92 39.13 -4.57 -8.42
C LEU A 92 38.58 -3.77 -7.25
N VAL A 93 37.40 -4.16 -6.77
CA VAL A 93 36.80 -3.69 -5.51
C VAL A 93 36.22 -4.91 -4.77
N PRO A 94 36.23 -4.96 -3.43
CA PRO A 94 35.51 -6.00 -2.70
C PRO A 94 34.00 -5.93 -2.97
N ILE A 95 33.41 -7.08 -3.30
CA ILE A 95 31.96 -7.31 -3.31
C ILE A 95 31.61 -8.35 -2.26
N GLY A 96 30.61 -8.09 -1.40
CA GLY A 96 30.13 -9.07 -0.45
C GLY A 96 29.76 -8.48 0.91
N ASP A 97 29.96 -9.27 1.95
CA ASP A 97 29.46 -9.03 3.30
C ASP A 97 30.59 -8.48 4.18
N ALA A 98 30.95 -7.19 3.98
CA ALA A 98 32.05 -6.49 4.63
C ALA A 98 31.62 -5.15 5.26
N VAL A 99 32.40 -4.65 6.21
CA VAL A 99 32.13 -3.38 6.88
C VAL A 99 33.24 -2.38 6.64
N ILE A 100 32.91 -1.09 6.66
CA ILE A 100 33.85 0.00 6.47
C ILE A 100 34.32 0.47 7.85
N SER A 101 35.62 0.36 8.10
CA SER A 101 36.24 0.81 9.34
C SER A 101 37.04 2.07 9.07
N THR A 102 36.61 3.18 9.68
CA THR A 102 37.33 4.46 9.66
C THR A 102 38.23 4.56 10.89
N LEU A 103 38.95 5.68 11.04
CA LEU A 103 39.82 5.92 12.19
C LEU A 103 39.04 6.04 13.52
N ASP A 104 37.77 6.43 13.44
CA ASP A 104 36.94 6.81 14.58
C ASP A 104 35.66 5.98 14.75
N THR A 105 35.21 5.25 13.73
CA THR A 105 33.98 4.44 13.79
C THR A 105 33.95 3.28 12.79
N CYS A 106 32.86 2.52 12.77
CA CYS A 106 32.61 1.41 11.86
C CYS A 106 31.19 1.48 11.30
N ILE A 107 31.08 1.35 9.98
CA ILE A 107 29.85 1.51 9.20
C ILE A 107 29.52 0.19 8.51
N GLY A 108 28.25 -0.22 8.59
CA GLY A 108 27.73 -1.40 7.89
C GLY A 108 26.43 -1.09 7.15
N PHE A 109 26.00 -2.02 6.31
CA PHE A 109 24.83 -1.85 5.46
C PHE A 109 23.77 -2.90 5.73
N GLU A 110 22.50 -2.50 5.63
CA GLU A 110 21.34 -3.39 5.70
C GLU A 110 20.33 -2.93 4.64
N ILE A 111 19.98 -3.75 3.66
CA ILE A 111 19.16 -3.27 2.54
C ILE A 111 17.69 -3.67 2.73
N CYS A 112 16.80 -2.69 2.89
CA CYS A 112 15.35 -2.85 2.87
C CYS A 112 14.91 -4.07 3.70
N GLU A 113 14.22 -5.05 3.09
CA GLU A 113 13.65 -6.29 3.68
C GLU A 113 14.54 -7.01 4.71
N GLU A 114 15.86 -6.83 4.66
CA GLU A 114 16.77 -7.34 5.68
C GLU A 114 16.42 -6.88 7.11
N LEU A 115 15.93 -5.65 7.28
CA LEU A 115 15.44 -5.10 8.54
C LEU A 115 14.15 -5.81 9.04
N TRP A 116 13.29 -6.24 8.13
CA TRP A 116 12.00 -6.89 8.44
C TRP A 116 12.16 -8.37 8.78
N CYS A 117 13.27 -8.99 8.35
CA CYS A 117 13.53 -10.39 8.59
C CYS A 117 13.80 -10.67 10.07
N ALA A 118 13.29 -11.78 10.61
CA ALA A 118 13.45 -12.16 12.01
C ALA A 118 14.91 -12.22 12.49
N ASP A 119 15.80 -12.67 11.61
CA ASP A 119 17.25 -12.70 11.83
C ASP A 119 17.92 -11.49 11.16
N SER A 120 17.53 -10.26 11.51
CA SER A 120 17.93 -9.04 10.79
C SER A 120 19.46 -8.84 10.75
N THR A 121 19.98 -8.35 9.62
CA THR A 121 21.43 -8.17 9.37
C THR A 121 22.09 -7.23 10.38
N HIS A 122 21.39 -6.20 10.85
CA HIS A 122 21.90 -5.27 11.85
C HIS A 122 22.30 -5.93 13.18
N THR A 123 21.69 -7.08 13.52
CA THR A 123 22.00 -7.77 14.78
C THR A 123 23.45 -8.27 14.79
N SER A 124 23.88 -8.97 13.73
CA SER A 124 25.26 -9.45 13.63
C SER A 124 26.26 -8.32 13.41
N LEU A 125 25.90 -7.29 12.65
CA LEU A 125 26.73 -6.09 12.49
C LEU A 125 27.00 -5.40 13.84
N ALA A 126 25.95 -5.18 14.64
CA ALA A 126 26.10 -4.54 15.95
C ALA A 126 26.92 -5.37 16.93
N LEU A 127 26.80 -6.70 16.90
CA LEU A 127 27.62 -7.61 17.71
C LEU A 127 29.10 -7.58 17.31
N ASP A 128 29.44 -7.32 16.05
CA ASP A 128 30.83 -7.08 15.62
C ASP A 128 31.32 -5.65 15.91
N GLY A 129 30.49 -4.81 16.52
CA GLY A 129 30.84 -3.45 16.92
C GLY A 129 30.64 -2.40 15.84
N VAL A 130 29.90 -2.67 14.76
CA VAL A 130 29.45 -1.64 13.80
C VAL A 130 28.60 -0.61 14.54
N GLU A 131 28.95 0.67 14.49
CA GLU A 131 28.28 1.73 15.25
C GLU A 131 27.20 2.44 14.42
N ILE A 132 27.39 2.56 13.11
CA ILE A 132 26.48 3.20 12.17
C ILE A 132 26.00 2.19 11.14
N ILE A 133 24.68 2.05 10.98
CA ILE A 133 24.06 1.13 10.02
C ILE A 133 23.27 1.92 8.99
N CYS A 134 23.62 1.74 7.72
CA CYS A 134 23.00 2.42 6.59
C CYS A 134 21.99 1.50 5.89
N ASN A 135 20.73 1.93 5.80
CA ASN A 135 19.68 1.23 5.09
C ASN A 135 19.12 2.03 3.92
N GLY A 136 19.43 1.57 2.72
CA GLY A 136 18.77 1.99 1.49
C GLY A 136 17.52 1.15 1.22
N SER A 137 16.38 1.80 1.12
CA SER A 137 15.06 1.18 0.98
C SER A 137 14.29 1.68 -0.24
N GLY A 138 13.38 0.83 -0.71
CA GLY A 138 12.34 1.15 -1.68
C GLY A 138 11.01 0.65 -1.14
N SER A 139 10.61 1.17 0.04
CA SER A 139 9.39 0.77 0.72
C SER A 139 8.21 1.61 0.22
N TYR A 140 7.21 0.96 -0.36
CA TYR A 140 5.98 1.62 -0.77
C TYR A 140 5.02 1.87 0.41
N SER A 141 4.12 2.83 0.24
CA SER A 141 3.11 3.23 1.20
C SER A 141 1.98 2.22 1.32
N GLU A 142 1.62 1.90 2.55
CA GLU A 142 0.38 1.21 2.90
C GLU A 142 -0.38 2.06 3.91
N LEU A 143 -1.68 2.26 3.66
CA LEU A 143 -2.51 3.14 4.49
C LEU A 143 -2.49 2.66 5.95
N ARG A 144 -2.20 3.57 6.89
CA ARG A 144 -2.06 3.34 8.34
C ARG A 144 -0.85 2.51 8.77
N LYS A 145 0.10 2.21 7.89
CA LYS A 145 1.27 1.38 8.23
C LYS A 145 2.59 2.14 8.35
N GLY A 146 2.57 3.47 8.34
CA GLY A 146 3.77 4.28 8.57
C GLY A 146 4.50 3.96 9.88
N TYR A 147 3.80 3.44 10.89
CA TYR A 147 4.39 3.01 12.16
C TYR A 147 5.35 1.82 12.03
N VAL A 148 5.17 0.96 11.04
CA VAL A 148 5.95 -0.29 10.92
C VAL A 148 7.44 0.02 10.77
N ILE A 149 7.80 0.94 9.87
CA ILE A 149 9.19 1.33 9.64
C ILE A 149 9.77 1.99 10.89
N VAL A 150 9.02 2.92 11.50
CA VAL A 150 9.43 3.65 12.70
C VAL A 150 9.72 2.71 13.86
N ASP A 151 8.83 1.76 14.11
CA ASP A 151 9.00 0.77 15.17
C ASP A 151 10.17 -0.16 14.88
N LEU A 152 10.40 -0.57 13.63
CA LEU A 152 11.54 -1.41 13.26
C LEU A 152 12.88 -0.71 13.49
N VAL A 153 13.05 0.52 13.02
CA VAL A 153 14.33 1.25 13.18
C VAL A 153 14.58 1.63 14.65
N LYS A 154 13.53 1.97 15.40
CA LYS A 154 13.62 2.20 16.85
C LYS A 154 14.01 0.92 17.58
N ASN A 155 13.36 -0.20 17.29
CA ASN A 155 13.67 -1.48 17.95
C ASN A 155 15.08 -1.97 17.59
N ALA A 156 15.53 -1.82 16.35
CA ALA A 156 16.87 -2.19 15.91
C ALA A 156 17.95 -1.50 16.77
N THR A 157 17.85 -0.18 16.92
CA THR A 157 18.82 0.60 17.71
C THR A 157 18.61 0.51 19.21
N MET A 158 17.38 0.35 19.69
CA MET A 158 17.09 0.14 21.11
C MET A 158 17.66 -1.19 21.61
N LYS A 159 17.51 -2.27 20.83
CA LYS A 159 18.00 -3.60 21.20
C LYS A 159 19.52 -3.70 21.12
N CYS A 160 20.13 -3.14 20.08
CA CYS A 160 21.54 -3.34 19.77
C CYS A 160 22.45 -2.17 20.18
N GLY A 161 21.90 -0.98 20.41
CA GLY A 161 22.65 0.27 20.43
C GLY A 161 23.21 0.63 19.04
N GLY A 162 23.52 1.90 18.82
CA GLY A 162 24.06 2.40 17.57
C GLY A 162 23.15 3.41 16.87
N CYS A 163 23.66 3.93 15.77
CA CYS A 163 22.94 4.81 14.86
C CYS A 163 22.44 4.03 13.64
N TYR A 164 21.20 4.30 13.24
CA TYR A 164 20.56 3.70 12.08
C TYR A 164 20.05 4.79 11.15
N ILE A 165 20.52 4.74 9.90
CA ILE A 165 20.20 5.69 8.85
C ILE A 165 19.27 4.98 7.88
N PHE A 166 17.99 5.35 7.87
CA PHE A 166 17.02 4.82 6.93
C PHE A 166 16.80 5.85 5.82
N SER A 167 17.09 5.49 4.57
CA SER A 167 16.84 6.30 3.38
C SER A 167 15.91 5.56 2.44
N ASN A 168 14.85 6.21 1.98
CA ASN A 168 13.83 5.60 1.14
C ASN A 168 13.54 6.44 -0.10
N LEU A 169 12.96 5.81 -1.11
CA LEU A 169 12.36 6.52 -2.24
C LEU A 169 11.13 7.31 -1.78
N ARG A 170 10.77 8.36 -2.53
CA ARG A 170 9.49 9.05 -2.38
C ARG A 170 8.90 9.44 -3.71
N GLY A 171 7.67 9.06 -4.01
CA GLY A 171 7.04 9.40 -5.28
C GLY A 171 6.50 8.20 -6.04
N CYS A 172 6.17 8.44 -7.30
CA CYS A 172 5.83 7.41 -8.28
C CYS A 172 6.99 7.24 -9.25
N ASP A 173 7.54 6.03 -9.30
CA ASP A 173 8.67 5.65 -10.16
C ASP A 173 8.24 5.09 -11.52
N GLY A 174 6.96 5.24 -11.90
CA GLY A 174 6.37 4.66 -13.10
C GLY A 174 5.48 3.43 -12.85
N GLN A 175 5.12 3.16 -11.59
CA GLN A 175 4.24 2.05 -11.21
C GLN A 175 2.94 2.54 -10.54
N ARG A 176 2.18 1.59 -9.97
CA ARG A 176 0.95 1.84 -9.21
C ARG A 176 1.18 2.13 -7.72
N VAL A 177 2.41 1.86 -7.27
CA VAL A 177 2.81 2.06 -5.88
C VAL A 177 3.34 3.48 -5.72
N TYR A 178 3.19 4.02 -4.51
CA TYR A 178 3.80 5.27 -4.12
C TYR A 178 4.81 4.96 -3.03
N PHE A 179 6.05 5.43 -3.15
CA PHE A 179 7.02 5.35 -2.07
C PHE A 179 6.81 6.53 -1.13
N ASP A 180 6.72 6.29 0.17
CA ASP A 180 6.32 7.29 1.15
C ASP A 180 7.49 7.94 1.88
N GLY A 181 8.73 7.80 1.38
CA GLY A 181 9.88 8.43 2.02
C GLY A 181 10.05 7.95 3.45
N VAL A 182 9.74 8.81 4.42
CA VAL A 182 9.94 8.58 5.87
C VAL A 182 11.37 8.19 6.23
N SER A 183 12.34 8.64 5.43
CA SER A 183 13.77 8.55 5.75
C SER A 183 14.01 9.16 7.13
N SER A 184 14.86 8.53 7.93
CA SER A 184 15.06 8.91 9.33
C SER A 184 16.45 8.56 9.82
N ILE A 185 16.88 9.28 10.84
CA ILE A 185 18.11 8.98 11.59
C ILE A 185 17.70 8.63 13.02
N THR A 186 18.06 7.43 13.46
CA THR A 186 17.71 6.87 14.77
C THR A 186 18.96 6.58 15.57
N LEU A 187 18.98 6.90 16.86
CA LEU A 187 20.08 6.62 17.78
C LEU A 187 19.55 5.98 19.06
N ASN A 188 20.01 4.78 19.38
CA ASN A 188 19.71 4.09 20.65
C ASN A 188 18.19 4.06 21.02
N GLY A 189 17.31 3.88 20.03
CA GLY A 189 15.85 3.84 20.20
C GLY A 189 15.13 5.20 20.03
N HIS A 190 15.87 6.28 19.81
CA HIS A 190 15.34 7.63 19.66
C HIS A 190 15.47 8.12 18.21
N ILE A 191 14.39 8.62 17.63
CA ILE A 191 14.44 9.31 16.33
C ILE A 191 15.06 10.69 16.56
N LEU A 192 16.06 11.06 15.77
CA LEU A 192 16.72 12.37 15.84
C LEU A 192 16.29 13.29 14.71
N SER A 193 15.99 12.73 13.55
CA SER A 193 15.59 13.49 12.37
C SER A 193 14.72 12.63 11.45
N ARG A 194 13.79 13.26 10.71
CA ARG A 194 12.87 12.57 9.82
C ARG A 194 12.48 13.43 8.61
N ALA A 195 12.37 12.77 7.46
CA ALA A 195 11.86 13.32 6.22
C ALA A 195 10.33 13.29 6.20
N LYS A 196 9.72 14.09 5.34
CA LYS A 196 8.26 14.09 5.16
C LYS A 196 7.81 12.79 4.50
N GLN A 197 6.72 12.21 5.00
CA GLN A 197 6.06 11.05 4.38
C GLN A 197 5.58 11.38 2.95
N PHE A 198 5.08 12.61 2.81
CA PHE A 198 4.54 13.12 1.57
C PHE A 198 5.11 14.53 1.33
N ALA A 199 6.04 14.70 0.38
CA ALA A 199 6.47 16.01 -0.17
C ALA A 199 6.54 16.08 -1.72
N LEU A 200 6.38 17.26 -2.32
CA LEU A 200 6.49 17.46 -3.79
C LEU A 200 7.95 17.63 -4.23
N GLU A 201 8.83 17.90 -3.27
CA GLU A 201 10.25 18.07 -3.45
C GLU A 201 10.87 16.77 -4.00
N GLU A 202 11.59 16.88 -5.11
CA GLU A 202 12.29 15.76 -5.76
C GLU A 202 13.43 15.19 -4.90
N VAL A 203 14.00 16.05 -4.06
CA VAL A 203 15.10 15.76 -3.13
C VAL A 203 14.74 16.34 -1.76
N GLU A 204 14.91 15.54 -0.71
CA GLU A 204 14.91 16.02 0.67
C GLU A 204 16.05 15.34 1.43
N VAL A 205 16.97 16.15 1.96
CA VAL A 205 18.07 15.71 2.82
C VAL A 205 17.77 16.10 4.26
N ILE A 206 17.92 15.14 5.16
CA ILE A 206 17.86 15.36 6.60
C ILE A 206 19.21 15.04 7.22
N THR A 207 19.58 15.78 8.27
CA THR A 207 20.82 15.52 9.02
C THR A 207 20.58 15.39 10.52
N ALA A 208 21.53 14.76 11.20
CA ALA A 208 21.64 14.75 12.64
C ALA A 208 23.13 14.65 13.03
N THR A 209 23.56 15.50 13.95
CA THR A 209 24.89 15.37 14.56
C THR A 209 24.79 14.54 15.83
N ILE A 210 25.57 13.45 15.91
CA ILE A 210 25.55 12.50 17.02
C ILE A 210 26.93 12.41 17.66
N ASP A 211 26.98 12.02 18.94
CA ASP A 211 28.22 11.68 19.64
C ASP A 211 28.41 10.15 19.61
N LEU A 212 29.54 9.69 19.07
CA LEU A 212 29.85 8.25 19.02
C LEU A 212 30.03 7.65 20.43
N GLU A 213 30.38 8.46 21.43
CA GLU A 213 30.49 8.00 22.82
C GLU A 213 29.13 7.67 23.44
N ASP A 214 28.03 8.25 22.94
CA ASP A 214 26.67 7.86 23.36
C ASP A 214 26.36 6.43 22.96
N ILE A 215 26.80 5.99 21.77
CA ILE A 215 26.66 4.59 21.30
C ILE A 215 27.46 3.65 22.20
N ARG A 216 28.73 4.00 22.46
CA ARG A 216 29.65 3.17 23.25
C ARG A 216 29.18 3.04 24.69
N THR A 217 28.73 4.14 25.29
CA THR A 217 28.19 4.15 26.64
C THR A 217 26.89 3.35 26.73
N TYR A 218 25.98 3.53 25.77
CA TYR A 218 24.73 2.76 25.71
C TYR A 218 24.99 1.25 25.59
N ARG A 219 25.90 0.84 24.71
CA ARG A 219 26.29 -0.58 24.56
C ARG A 219 26.98 -1.14 25.80
N ASN A 220 27.81 -0.35 26.47
CA ASN A 220 28.44 -0.73 27.74
C ASN A 220 27.43 -0.97 28.87
N ALA A 221 26.30 -0.24 28.86
CA ALA A 221 25.19 -0.48 29.79
C ALA A 221 24.46 -1.82 29.48
N LEU A 222 24.46 -2.27 28.23
CA LEU A 222 23.87 -3.53 27.78
C LEU A 222 24.87 -4.70 27.83
N ARG A 223 25.35 -5.04 29.02
CA ARG A 223 26.42 -6.05 29.24
C ARG A 223 26.16 -7.43 28.64
N SER A 224 24.89 -7.85 28.54
CA SER A 224 24.53 -9.12 27.89
C SER A 224 24.94 -9.15 26.42
N ASN A 225 24.79 -8.04 25.71
CA ASN A 225 25.18 -7.93 24.30
C ASN A 225 26.70 -7.96 24.16
N SER A 226 27.46 -7.33 25.07
CA SER A 226 28.93 -7.42 25.08
C SER A 226 29.42 -8.86 25.26
N ASN A 227 28.74 -9.65 26.09
CA ASN A 227 29.08 -11.07 26.27
C ASN A 227 28.79 -11.87 24.99
N LEU A 228 27.66 -11.62 24.33
CA LEU A 228 27.33 -12.26 23.04
C LEU A 228 28.32 -11.86 21.94
N ALA A 229 28.72 -10.59 21.89
CA ALA A 229 29.69 -10.07 20.94
C ALA A 229 31.04 -10.79 21.03
N SER A 230 31.48 -11.18 22.23
CA SER A 230 32.78 -11.85 22.44
C SER A 230 32.98 -13.17 21.69
N GLY A 231 31.90 -13.88 21.37
CA GLY A 231 31.92 -15.13 20.60
C GLY A 231 31.46 -14.98 19.16
N THR A 232 31.14 -13.76 18.72
CA THR A 232 30.65 -13.51 17.36
C THR A 232 31.85 -13.49 16.40
N PRO A 233 31.80 -14.17 15.24
CA PRO A 233 32.85 -14.06 14.23
C PRO A 233 33.02 -12.61 13.80
N SER A 234 34.17 -12.26 13.22
CA SER A 234 34.36 -10.91 12.69
C SER A 234 33.82 -10.75 11.27
N TYR A 235 33.45 -9.52 10.91
CA TYR A 235 33.25 -9.16 9.51
C TYR A 235 34.60 -8.85 8.85
N PRO A 236 34.78 -9.15 7.55
CA PRO A 236 35.82 -8.53 6.74
C PRO A 236 35.74 -7.00 6.86
N ARG A 237 36.87 -6.32 7.09
CA ARG A 237 36.92 -4.87 7.30
C ARG A 237 37.70 -4.19 6.21
N ILE A 238 37.07 -3.22 5.56
CA ILE A 238 37.72 -2.31 4.62
C ILE A 238 38.22 -1.13 5.43
N LEU A 239 39.54 -1.04 5.60
CA LEU A 239 40.17 0.00 6.39
C LEU A 239 40.31 1.28 5.55
N ILE A 240 39.79 2.39 6.05
CA ILE A 240 39.85 3.70 5.41
C ILE A 240 40.57 4.67 6.34
N ASP A 241 41.61 5.33 5.82
CA ASP A 241 42.33 6.41 6.51
C ASP A 241 41.53 7.71 6.43
N TYR A 242 40.42 7.76 7.15
CA TYR A 242 39.50 8.90 7.21
C TYR A 242 38.88 8.98 8.60
N SER A 243 38.62 10.19 9.10
CA SER A 243 37.86 10.43 10.34
C SER A 243 36.54 11.08 9.96
N LEU A 244 35.41 10.49 10.36
CA LEU A 244 34.09 11.09 10.20
C LEU A 244 33.91 12.34 11.06
N SER A 245 34.52 12.38 12.26
CA SER A 245 34.46 13.54 13.13
C SER A 245 35.43 14.63 12.66
N PRO A 246 34.99 15.88 12.46
CA PRO A 246 35.90 16.97 12.11
C PRO A 246 36.72 17.41 13.32
N GLU A 247 37.83 18.12 13.08
CA GLU A 247 38.73 18.60 14.16
C GLU A 247 38.02 19.51 15.20
N HIS A 248 36.96 20.22 14.78
CA HIS A 248 36.18 21.13 15.63
C HIS A 248 34.91 20.47 16.22
N ASP A 249 34.88 19.14 16.30
CA ASP A 249 33.72 18.33 16.75
C ASP A 249 33.09 18.77 18.08
N THR A 250 33.90 19.24 19.04
CA THR A 250 33.45 19.65 20.38
C THR A 250 32.47 20.81 20.36
N THR A 251 32.49 21.62 19.31
CA THR A 251 31.60 22.78 19.14
C THR A 251 30.29 22.43 18.44
N LEU A 252 30.18 21.23 17.86
CA LEU A 252 28.98 20.83 17.15
C LEU A 252 27.84 20.51 18.13
N PRO A 253 26.63 21.04 17.91
CA PRO A 253 25.47 20.74 18.74
C PRO A 253 25.00 19.30 18.46
N SER A 254 24.77 18.52 19.50
CA SER A 254 24.19 17.18 19.35
C SER A 254 22.69 17.29 19.08
N ALA A 255 22.20 16.54 18.08
CA ALA A 255 20.78 16.47 17.76
C ALA A 255 19.98 15.93 18.95
N GLN A 256 18.77 16.49 19.14
CA GLN A 256 17.89 16.10 20.24
C GLN A 256 16.81 15.11 19.75
N PRO A 257 16.35 14.19 20.61
CA PRO A 257 15.25 13.30 20.28
C PRO A 257 13.99 14.04 19.83
N LEU A 258 13.31 13.48 18.84
CA LEU A 258 12.05 13.98 18.27
C LEU A 258 10.95 12.92 18.39
N ASP A 259 9.76 13.38 18.78
CA ASP A 259 8.56 12.55 18.78
C ASP A 259 8.00 12.36 17.37
N TRP A 260 7.73 11.11 17.00
CA TRP A 260 7.14 10.81 15.71
C TRP A 260 5.63 11.08 15.71
N ILE A 261 5.21 12.09 14.94
CA ILE A 261 3.79 12.38 14.68
C ILE A 261 3.33 11.55 13.50
N PHE A 262 2.37 10.66 13.72
CA PHE A 262 1.69 9.89 12.68
C PHE A 262 0.51 10.66 12.10
N LEU A 263 0.32 10.55 10.79
CA LEU A 263 -0.85 11.11 10.11
C LEU A 263 -2.08 10.23 10.40
N SER A 264 -3.25 10.87 10.51
CA SER A 264 -4.52 10.16 10.41
C SER A 264 -4.72 9.59 9.01
N ALA A 265 -5.58 8.58 8.85
CA ALA A 265 -5.85 7.99 7.54
C ALA A 265 -6.39 9.02 6.53
N GLU A 266 -7.20 9.97 7.00
CA GLU A 266 -7.72 11.07 6.19
C GLU A 266 -6.61 12.02 5.74
N GLU A 267 -5.63 12.29 6.58
CA GLU A 267 -4.45 13.09 6.23
C GLU A 267 -3.52 12.36 5.26
N GLU A 268 -3.30 11.05 5.43
CA GLU A 268 -2.53 10.24 4.47
C GLU A 268 -3.20 10.27 3.08
N ILE A 269 -4.51 10.05 3.01
CA ILE A 269 -5.28 10.13 1.74
C ILE A 269 -5.18 11.56 1.15
N ALA A 270 -5.33 12.58 1.99
CA ALA A 270 -5.28 13.97 1.55
C ALA A 270 -3.92 14.39 1.01
N GLN A 271 -2.83 13.98 1.66
CA GLN A 271 -1.47 14.36 1.28
C GLN A 271 -0.95 13.56 0.08
N ALA A 272 -1.46 12.35 -0.14
CA ALA A 272 -1.14 11.55 -1.33
C ALA A 272 -1.80 12.11 -2.62
N ASN A 273 -2.98 12.72 -2.55
CA ASN A 273 -3.82 13.07 -3.71
C ASN A 273 -3.27 14.20 -4.63
N PRO A 274 -2.73 15.34 -4.12
CA PRO A 274 -2.14 16.40 -4.97
C PRO A 274 -0.99 15.92 -5.86
N ARG A 275 -0.38 14.77 -5.52
CA ARG A 275 0.76 14.18 -6.21
C ARG A 275 0.34 13.42 -7.45
N VAL A 276 -0.80 12.73 -7.40
CA VAL A 276 -1.40 12.12 -8.60
C VAL A 276 -1.60 13.21 -9.66
N LEU A 277 -2.06 14.40 -9.27
CA LEU A 277 -2.21 15.54 -10.18
C LEU A 277 -0.88 16.11 -10.70
N ALA A 278 0.17 16.16 -9.87
CA ALA A 278 1.50 16.61 -10.31
C ALA A 278 2.19 15.59 -11.23
N ASP A 279 2.14 14.31 -10.90
CA ASP A 279 2.63 13.21 -11.75
C ASP A 279 1.82 13.11 -13.05
N LEU A 280 0.49 13.32 -12.98
CA LEU A 280 -0.36 13.45 -14.17
C LEU A 280 0.09 14.61 -15.05
N ARG A 281 0.35 15.81 -14.50
CA ARG A 281 0.86 16.98 -15.24
C ARG A 281 2.19 16.68 -15.95
N ARG A 282 3.08 15.94 -15.29
CA ARG A 282 4.34 15.46 -15.88
C ARG A 282 4.10 14.48 -17.02
N ILE A 283 3.20 13.49 -16.84
CA ILE A 283 2.88 12.48 -17.85
C ILE A 283 2.20 13.11 -19.09
N ILE A 284 1.31 14.09 -18.90
CA ILE A 284 0.61 14.77 -20.00
C ILE A 284 1.46 15.88 -20.66
N GLY A 285 2.62 16.24 -20.09
CA GLY A 285 3.51 17.28 -20.61
C GLY A 285 2.95 18.70 -20.55
N ASP A 286 1.93 18.97 -19.72
CA ASP A 286 1.32 20.30 -19.53
C ASP A 286 1.45 20.72 -18.05
N PRO A 287 2.49 21.50 -17.70
CA PRO A 287 2.71 21.95 -16.32
C PRO A 287 1.67 22.97 -15.82
N GLU A 288 0.89 23.60 -16.70
CA GLU A 288 -0.05 24.68 -16.36
C GLU A 288 -1.53 24.25 -16.35
N TYR A 289 -1.82 22.95 -16.47
CA TYR A 289 -3.20 22.47 -16.53
C TYR A 289 -4.03 22.85 -15.28
N MET A 290 -4.94 23.82 -15.47
CA MET A 290 -5.97 24.28 -14.54
C MET A 290 -7.27 24.55 -15.32
N PRO A 291 -8.41 23.93 -14.97
CA PRO A 291 -9.66 24.21 -15.66
C PRO A 291 -10.27 25.56 -15.20
N LYS A 292 -11.20 26.14 -15.99
CA LYS A 292 -11.61 27.57 -15.82
C LYS A 292 -13.11 27.92 -15.87
N SER A 293 -14.08 27.00 -16.06
CA SER A 293 -15.51 27.31 -15.78
C SER A 293 -16.49 26.12 -15.88
N PRO A 294 -17.57 26.09 -15.07
CA PRO A 294 -18.64 25.08 -15.17
C PRO A 294 -20.10 25.63 -15.26
N SER A 295 -21.03 24.96 -16.00
CA SER A 295 -22.49 25.24 -15.89
C SER A 295 -23.49 24.16 -16.42
N GLU A 296 -24.62 24.04 -15.67
CA GLU A 296 -25.99 23.39 -15.78
C GLU A 296 -26.23 22.01 -16.47
N LEU A 297 -26.62 20.86 -15.83
CA LEU A 297 -27.66 20.50 -14.84
C LEU A 297 -27.26 19.44 -13.76
N CYS A 298 -26.01 19.23 -13.40
CA CYS A 298 -25.13 20.18 -12.72
C CYS A 298 -25.30 20.46 -11.24
N ASN A 299 -26.43 20.38 -10.55
CA ASN A 299 -26.47 21.16 -9.29
C ASN A 299 -25.46 20.73 -8.20
N ARG A 300 -25.21 19.43 -7.92
CA ARG A 300 -24.12 19.02 -7.01
C ARG A 300 -22.78 18.81 -7.70
N ALA A 301 -22.76 18.10 -8.84
CA ALA A 301 -21.53 17.83 -9.58
C ALA A 301 -20.89 19.10 -10.16
N SER A 302 -21.69 20.04 -10.67
CA SER A 302 -21.22 21.36 -11.09
C SER A 302 -20.98 22.30 -9.95
N SER A 303 -21.72 22.23 -8.82
CA SER A 303 -21.34 23.04 -7.65
C SER A 303 -20.01 22.57 -7.08
N LEU A 304 -19.76 21.26 -7.03
CA LEU A 304 -18.45 20.73 -6.68
C LEU A 304 -17.40 21.14 -7.72
N ALA A 305 -17.68 20.99 -9.02
CA ALA A 305 -16.80 21.45 -10.09
C ALA A 305 -16.46 22.93 -9.96
N ALA A 306 -17.46 23.79 -9.70
CA ALA A 306 -17.29 25.22 -9.47
C ALA A 306 -16.41 25.47 -8.24
N ALA A 307 -16.69 24.79 -7.14
CA ALA A 307 -15.94 24.95 -5.89
C ALA A 307 -14.47 24.52 -6.02
N VAL A 308 -14.17 23.52 -6.87
CA VAL A 308 -12.78 23.09 -7.14
C VAL A 308 -12.17 23.76 -8.38
N GLY A 309 -12.92 24.60 -9.09
CA GLY A 309 -12.48 25.27 -10.31
C GLY A 309 -12.35 24.37 -11.55
N SER A 310 -13.04 23.22 -11.62
CA SER A 310 -12.95 22.32 -12.77
C SER A 310 -13.84 22.76 -13.96
N TYR A 311 -13.49 22.31 -15.17
CA TYR A 311 -14.27 22.54 -16.39
C TYR A 311 -15.31 21.44 -16.49
N HIS A 312 -16.58 21.82 -16.49
CA HIS A 312 -17.69 20.89 -16.38
C HIS A 312 -18.58 20.93 -17.60
N MET A 313 -19.09 19.76 -17.99
CA MET A 313 -19.97 19.57 -19.14
C MET A 313 -21.05 18.58 -18.80
N ASN A 314 -22.22 18.77 -19.40
CA ASN A 314 -23.34 17.84 -19.30
C ASN A 314 -23.60 17.21 -20.66
N ILE A 315 -23.73 15.89 -20.65
CA ILE A 315 -23.94 15.11 -21.86
C ILE A 315 -25.13 14.21 -21.60
N VAL A 316 -26.15 14.34 -22.43
CA VAL A 316 -27.32 13.47 -22.43
C VAL A 316 -27.03 12.29 -23.35
N ILE A 317 -27.06 11.07 -22.82
CA ILE A 317 -26.60 9.86 -23.52
C ILE A 317 -27.72 9.08 -24.20
N ASP A 318 -28.99 9.45 -23.96
CA ASP A 318 -30.19 8.74 -24.41
C ASP A 318 -30.20 8.49 -25.92
N LYS A 319 -29.84 9.49 -26.73
CA LYS A 319 -29.80 9.33 -28.19
C LYS A 319 -28.81 8.24 -28.63
N ALA A 320 -27.64 8.19 -28.01
CA ALA A 320 -26.63 7.18 -28.33
C ALA A 320 -27.10 5.78 -27.91
N ILE A 321 -27.76 5.67 -26.75
CA ILE A 321 -28.33 4.40 -26.27
C ILE A 321 -29.45 3.93 -27.19
N SER A 322 -30.40 4.81 -27.53
CA SER A 322 -31.52 4.49 -28.42
C SER A 322 -31.03 3.99 -29.78
N ALA A 323 -30.03 4.65 -30.37
CA ALA A 323 -29.44 4.20 -31.63
C ALA A 323 -28.86 2.77 -31.54
N VAL A 324 -28.18 2.44 -30.43
CA VAL A 324 -27.65 1.07 -30.22
C VAL A 324 -28.78 0.05 -30.03
N LEU A 325 -29.84 0.41 -29.31
CA LEU A 325 -30.99 -0.47 -29.12
C LEU A 325 -31.79 -0.68 -30.40
N GLU A 326 -31.91 0.35 -31.24
CA GLU A 326 -32.53 0.27 -32.57
C GLU A 326 -31.76 -0.68 -33.49
N ILE A 327 -30.42 -0.65 -33.47
CA ILE A 327 -29.59 -1.61 -34.21
C ILE A 327 -29.89 -3.04 -33.74
N PHE A 328 -29.89 -3.28 -32.42
CA PHE A 328 -30.22 -4.60 -31.87
C PHE A 328 -31.63 -5.05 -32.27
N SER A 329 -32.60 -4.15 -32.20
CA SER A 329 -34.00 -4.45 -32.51
C SER A 329 -34.20 -4.73 -34.00
N THR A 330 -33.52 -3.99 -34.87
CA THR A 330 -33.53 -4.21 -36.32
C THR A 330 -33.01 -5.59 -36.70
N VAL A 331 -31.93 -6.06 -36.03
CA VAL A 331 -31.32 -7.35 -36.32
C VAL A 331 -32.11 -8.53 -35.72
N THR A 332 -32.70 -8.35 -34.54
CA THR A 332 -33.31 -9.47 -33.79
C THR A 332 -34.84 -9.50 -33.83
N GLY A 333 -35.49 -8.41 -34.22
CA GLY A 333 -36.93 -8.23 -34.11
C GLY A 333 -37.44 -8.06 -32.68
N LEU A 334 -36.55 -7.97 -31.68
CA LEU A 334 -36.90 -7.88 -30.26
C LEU A 334 -36.45 -6.56 -29.66
N PHE A 335 -37.24 -6.02 -28.72
CA PHE A 335 -36.86 -4.81 -27.97
C PHE A 335 -36.75 -5.14 -26.47
N PRO A 336 -35.56 -5.00 -25.86
CA PRO A 336 -35.37 -5.27 -24.44
C PRO A 336 -36.12 -4.25 -23.57
N LYS A 337 -36.64 -4.68 -22.42
CA LYS A 337 -37.38 -3.82 -21.48
C LYS A 337 -36.69 -3.77 -20.11
N PHE A 338 -36.79 -2.64 -19.43
CA PHE A 338 -36.44 -2.52 -18.01
C PHE A 338 -37.39 -3.36 -17.15
N ALA A 339 -36.93 -3.76 -15.96
CA ALA A 339 -37.74 -4.56 -15.02
C ALA A 339 -39.05 -3.85 -14.65
N VAL A 340 -38.99 -2.53 -14.42
CA VAL A 340 -40.17 -1.67 -14.18
C VAL A 340 -41.19 -1.70 -15.33
N ASN A 341 -40.76 -2.03 -16.55
CA ASN A 341 -41.60 -2.11 -17.75
C ASN A 341 -41.90 -3.57 -18.14
N GLY A 342 -41.74 -4.52 -17.21
CA GLY A 342 -42.04 -5.94 -17.41
C GLY A 342 -40.90 -6.75 -18.06
N GLY A 343 -39.69 -6.22 -18.13
CA GLY A 343 -38.51 -6.95 -18.60
C GLY A 343 -37.99 -7.98 -17.60
N CYS A 344 -37.37 -9.06 -18.10
CA CYS A 344 -36.75 -10.06 -17.22
C CYS A 344 -35.39 -9.56 -16.68
N PRO A 345 -34.81 -10.17 -15.61
CA PRO A 345 -33.55 -9.72 -15.01
C PRO A 345 -32.39 -9.59 -16.00
N ARG A 346 -32.35 -10.46 -17.02
CA ARG A 346 -31.33 -10.41 -18.07
C ARG A 346 -31.44 -9.17 -18.95
N GLN A 347 -32.66 -8.81 -19.35
CA GLN A 347 -32.91 -7.62 -20.17
C GLN A 347 -32.59 -6.35 -19.39
N ASN A 348 -33.06 -6.30 -18.14
CA ASN A 348 -32.82 -5.18 -17.23
C ASN A 348 -31.31 -4.93 -17.04
N LEU A 349 -30.55 -5.97 -16.70
CA LEU A 349 -29.11 -5.88 -16.55
C LEU A 349 -28.40 -5.47 -17.86
N ALA A 350 -28.87 -5.97 -19.02
CA ALA A 350 -28.30 -5.58 -20.31
C ALA A 350 -28.51 -4.09 -20.61
N LEU A 351 -29.69 -3.54 -20.30
CA LEU A 351 -30.00 -2.13 -20.46
C LEU A 351 -29.20 -1.22 -19.52
N GLN A 352 -28.98 -1.63 -18.27
CA GLN A 352 -28.08 -0.91 -17.37
C GLN A 352 -26.63 -0.95 -17.89
N ASN A 353 -26.16 -2.12 -18.33
CA ASN A 353 -24.80 -2.31 -18.83
C ASN A 353 -24.52 -1.46 -20.08
N ILE A 354 -25.47 -1.33 -21.02
CA ILE A 354 -25.23 -0.54 -22.23
C ILE A 354 -25.11 0.95 -21.91
N GLN A 355 -25.91 1.46 -20.98
CA GLN A 355 -25.76 2.83 -20.47
C GLN A 355 -24.39 3.04 -19.84
N ALA A 356 -23.95 2.10 -19.00
CA ALA A 356 -22.65 2.17 -18.32
C ALA A 356 -21.48 2.16 -19.33
N ARG A 357 -21.53 1.31 -20.36
CA ARG A 357 -20.49 1.25 -21.41
C ARG A 357 -20.50 2.47 -22.32
N MET A 358 -21.67 3.03 -22.64
CA MET A 358 -21.76 4.23 -23.48
C MET A 358 -21.11 5.44 -22.80
N ARG A 359 -21.21 5.55 -21.46
CA ARG A 359 -20.48 6.56 -20.70
C ARG A 359 -18.97 6.42 -20.87
N MET A 360 -18.42 5.21 -20.85
CA MET A 360 -16.99 4.98 -21.08
C MET A 360 -16.56 5.41 -22.49
N VAL A 361 -17.31 5.02 -23.53
CA VAL A 361 -17.02 5.41 -24.92
C VAL A 361 -16.96 6.94 -25.05
N LEU A 362 -17.92 7.63 -24.45
CA LEU A 362 -17.94 9.10 -24.46
C LEU A 362 -16.79 9.69 -23.66
N SER A 363 -16.48 9.18 -22.45
CA SER A 363 -15.36 9.65 -21.64
C SER A 363 -14.04 9.66 -22.42
N TYR A 364 -13.75 8.58 -23.17
CA TYR A 364 -12.55 8.50 -23.99
C TYR A 364 -12.58 9.41 -25.22
N LEU A 365 -13.74 9.55 -25.88
CA LEU A 365 -13.91 10.48 -27.00
C LEU A 365 -13.61 11.93 -26.55
N PHE A 366 -14.16 12.34 -25.40
CA PHE A 366 -13.92 13.65 -24.84
C PHE A 366 -12.47 13.80 -24.35
N ALA A 367 -11.89 12.78 -23.73
CA ALA A 367 -10.49 12.83 -23.32
C ALA A 367 -9.54 13.08 -24.50
N GLN A 368 -9.83 12.50 -25.66
CA GLN A 368 -9.05 12.67 -26.88
C GLN A 368 -9.30 14.00 -27.61
N LEU A 369 -10.54 14.49 -27.63
CA LEU A 369 -10.93 15.61 -28.50
C LEU A 369 -11.26 16.92 -27.78
N MET A 370 -11.44 16.92 -26.45
CA MET A 370 -11.90 18.13 -25.76
C MET A 370 -10.86 19.26 -25.74
N LEU A 371 -9.57 18.94 -25.69
CA LEU A 371 -8.52 19.96 -25.84
C LEU A 371 -8.50 20.50 -27.26
N TRP A 372 -8.59 19.64 -28.28
CA TRP A 372 -8.69 20.04 -29.69
C TRP A 372 -9.90 20.95 -29.94
N ALA A 373 -11.09 20.58 -29.45
CA ALA A 373 -12.30 21.40 -29.58
C ALA A 373 -12.19 22.77 -28.89
N ARG A 374 -11.22 22.92 -27.98
CA ARG A 374 -10.87 24.17 -27.29
C ARG A 374 -9.60 24.82 -27.82
N SER A 375 -9.12 24.40 -29.00
CA SER A 375 -7.88 24.91 -29.61
C SER A 375 -6.67 24.81 -28.69
N ARG A 376 -6.60 23.75 -27.87
CA ARG A 376 -5.48 23.42 -27.01
C ARG A 376 -4.77 22.16 -27.52
N PRO A 377 -3.43 22.10 -27.45
CA PRO A 377 -2.69 20.89 -27.77
C PRO A 377 -2.87 19.81 -26.69
N GLY A 378 -2.53 18.57 -27.03
CA GLY A 378 -2.49 17.43 -26.10
C GLY A 378 -3.81 16.64 -25.98
N GLY A 379 -3.83 15.73 -25.03
CA GLY A 379 -5.00 14.92 -24.65
C GLY A 379 -5.14 14.80 -23.14
N LEU A 380 -6.25 14.23 -22.67
CA LEU A 380 -6.51 14.03 -21.25
C LEU A 380 -6.40 12.56 -20.87
N LEU A 381 -6.01 12.30 -19.61
CA LEU A 381 -6.12 10.97 -19.01
C LEU A 381 -7.51 10.80 -18.40
N VAL A 382 -8.16 9.67 -18.67
CA VAL A 382 -9.43 9.30 -18.07
C VAL A 382 -9.16 8.74 -16.67
N LEU A 383 -9.83 9.32 -15.67
CA LEU A 383 -9.74 8.86 -14.27
C LEU A 383 -10.89 7.92 -13.93
N GLY A 384 -10.56 6.76 -13.37
CA GLY A 384 -11.53 5.82 -12.80
C GLY A 384 -11.91 6.21 -11.38
N SER A 385 -13.06 5.72 -10.92
CA SER A 385 -13.60 5.99 -9.58
C SER A 385 -14.17 4.77 -8.87
N ALA A 386 -13.77 3.56 -9.28
CA ALA A 386 -14.11 2.34 -8.55
C ALA A 386 -13.32 2.30 -7.24
N ASN A 387 -13.91 1.81 -6.15
CA ASN A 387 -13.20 1.59 -4.88
C ASN A 387 -12.80 0.12 -4.69
N VAL A 388 -11.98 -0.15 -3.68
CA VAL A 388 -11.40 -1.48 -3.45
C VAL A 388 -12.46 -2.54 -3.11
N ASP A 389 -13.55 -2.15 -2.42
CA ASP A 389 -14.61 -3.05 -1.97
C ASP A 389 -15.50 -3.49 -3.16
N GLU A 390 -15.89 -2.53 -4.02
CA GLU A 390 -16.61 -2.80 -5.27
C GLU A 390 -15.77 -3.67 -6.21
N ALA A 391 -14.48 -3.38 -6.33
CA ALA A 391 -13.54 -4.18 -7.10
C ALA A 391 -13.47 -5.63 -6.57
N LEU A 392 -13.30 -5.81 -5.25
CA LEU A 392 -13.23 -7.12 -4.63
C LEU A 392 -14.48 -7.96 -4.87
N ARG A 393 -15.65 -7.33 -4.73
CA ARG A 393 -16.95 -7.95 -5.01
C ARG A 393 -17.18 -8.17 -6.51
N GLY A 394 -16.52 -7.37 -7.34
CA GLY A 394 -16.75 -7.24 -8.77
C GLY A 394 -18.11 -6.63 -9.10
N TYR A 395 -18.56 -5.69 -8.27
CA TYR A 395 -19.79 -4.92 -8.43
C TYR A 395 -19.54 -3.71 -9.34
N MET A 396 -19.42 -4.00 -10.64
CA MET A 396 -19.18 -3.03 -11.71
C MET A 396 -19.55 -3.65 -13.06
N THR A 397 -19.82 -2.84 -14.08
CA THR A 397 -20.00 -3.36 -15.43
C THR A 397 -18.64 -3.50 -16.09
N LYS A 398 -18.34 -4.69 -16.64
CA LYS A 398 -17.07 -4.88 -17.36
C LYS A 398 -17.04 -3.93 -18.57
N TYR A 399 -16.01 -3.07 -18.62
CA TYR A 399 -15.79 -2.01 -19.60
C TYR A 399 -16.77 -0.81 -19.53
N ASP A 400 -17.28 -0.47 -18.35
CA ASP A 400 -17.86 0.85 -18.08
C ASP A 400 -16.77 1.85 -17.60
N CYS A 401 -17.16 2.96 -16.97
CA CYS A 401 -16.22 3.95 -16.42
C CYS A 401 -15.36 3.43 -15.24
N SER A 402 -15.52 2.17 -14.81
CA SER A 402 -14.51 1.46 -13.99
C SER A 402 -13.25 1.12 -14.78
N SER A 403 -13.33 1.09 -16.12
CA SER A 403 -12.23 1.02 -17.08
C SER A 403 -11.84 2.44 -17.53
N ALA A 404 -10.66 2.86 -17.11
CA ALA A 404 -10.07 4.17 -17.33
C ALA A 404 -8.54 4.00 -17.48
N ASP A 405 -7.79 5.10 -17.58
CA ASP A 405 -6.34 5.03 -17.72
C ASP A 405 -5.67 4.75 -16.37
N ILE A 406 -6.09 5.47 -15.33
CA ILE A 406 -5.66 5.26 -13.94
C ILE A 406 -6.82 5.48 -12.96
N ASN A 407 -6.75 4.86 -11.78
CA ASN A 407 -7.74 5.03 -10.72
C ASN A 407 -7.09 5.38 -9.36
N PRO A 408 -7.14 6.65 -8.92
CA PRO A 408 -6.49 7.08 -7.68
C PRO A 408 -7.14 6.54 -6.40
N ILE A 409 -8.42 6.12 -6.47
CA ILE A 409 -9.17 5.64 -5.30
C ILE A 409 -9.41 4.13 -5.30
N GLY A 410 -8.94 3.42 -6.33
CA GLY A 410 -9.15 1.97 -6.48
C GLY A 410 -8.56 1.10 -5.39
N GLY A 411 -7.57 1.62 -4.65
CA GLY A 411 -7.01 0.97 -3.48
C GLY A 411 -7.62 1.40 -2.14
N ILE A 412 -8.64 2.25 -2.10
CA ILE A 412 -9.22 2.83 -0.87
C ILE A 412 -10.59 2.21 -0.58
N SER A 413 -10.88 1.91 0.69
CA SER A 413 -12.18 1.39 1.14
C SER A 413 -13.30 2.43 1.02
N LYS A 414 -14.54 1.98 0.83
CA LYS A 414 -15.72 2.86 0.80
C LYS A 414 -15.89 3.61 2.12
N THR A 415 -15.60 2.94 3.23
CA THR A 415 -15.68 3.54 4.56
C THR A 415 -14.68 4.67 4.73
N ASP A 416 -13.46 4.50 4.24
CA ASP A 416 -12.42 5.55 4.28
C ASP A 416 -12.67 6.67 3.27
N LEU A 417 -13.25 6.38 2.11
CA LEU A 417 -13.72 7.43 1.20
C LEU A 417 -14.77 8.31 1.87
N ARG A 418 -15.73 7.73 2.59
CA ARG A 418 -16.73 8.51 3.34
C ARG A 418 -16.10 9.36 4.44
N ARG A 419 -15.16 8.81 5.20
CA ARG A 419 -14.39 9.55 6.22
C ARG A 419 -13.57 10.68 5.62
N PHE A 420 -12.88 10.41 4.52
CA PHE A 420 -12.11 11.40 3.78
C PHE A 420 -13.02 12.52 3.26
N MET A 421 -14.21 12.23 2.74
CA MET A 421 -15.15 13.27 2.31
C MET A 421 -15.57 14.17 3.49
N VAL A 422 -15.81 13.61 4.68
CA VAL A 422 -16.11 14.41 5.89
C VAL A 422 -14.94 15.33 6.23
N PHE A 423 -13.72 14.78 6.26
CA PHE A 423 -12.50 15.56 6.47
C PHE A 423 -12.32 16.66 5.41
N ALA A 424 -12.50 16.32 4.13
CA ALA A 424 -12.30 17.20 2.99
C ALA A 424 -13.28 18.39 2.99
N LYS A 425 -14.53 18.15 3.40
CA LYS A 425 -15.55 19.20 3.58
C LYS A 425 -15.01 20.34 4.45
N ASP A 426 -14.40 20.02 5.59
CA ASP A 426 -13.92 20.99 6.56
C ASP A 426 -12.51 21.51 6.20
N LYS A 427 -11.59 20.60 5.86
CA LYS A 427 -10.18 20.94 5.55
C LYS A 427 -10.04 21.84 4.31
N PHE A 428 -10.78 21.52 3.25
CA PHE A 428 -10.70 22.25 1.98
C PHE A 428 -11.83 23.29 1.80
N LYS A 429 -12.67 23.48 2.83
CA LYS A 429 -13.79 24.43 2.81
C LYS A 429 -14.75 24.16 1.64
N LEU A 430 -15.13 22.89 1.46
CA LEU A 430 -16.03 22.42 0.40
C LEU A 430 -17.38 21.98 1.00
N PRO A 431 -18.28 22.92 1.38
CA PRO A 431 -19.53 22.58 2.07
C PRO A 431 -20.46 21.67 1.24
N ILE A 432 -20.41 21.77 -0.09
CA ILE A 432 -21.16 20.92 -1.04
C ILE A 432 -20.88 19.42 -0.85
N VAL A 433 -19.72 19.06 -0.29
CA VAL A 433 -19.39 17.66 0.03
C VAL A 433 -20.31 17.11 1.11
N GLY A 434 -20.82 17.95 2.02
CA GLY A 434 -21.83 17.58 3.01
C GLY A 434 -23.13 17.08 2.36
N ASP A 435 -23.60 17.76 1.31
CA ASP A 435 -24.81 17.37 0.58
C ASP A 435 -24.61 16.05 -0.17
N ILE A 436 -23.40 15.80 -0.67
CA ILE A 436 -23.03 14.54 -1.35
C ILE A 436 -23.02 13.37 -0.36
N ILE A 437 -22.46 13.56 0.85
CA ILE A 437 -22.39 12.52 1.89
C ILE A 437 -23.79 12.11 2.38
N ASN A 438 -24.70 13.07 2.48
CA ASN A 438 -26.07 12.88 2.96
C ASN A 438 -27.02 12.34 1.89
N ALA A 439 -26.63 12.37 0.61
CA ALA A 439 -27.40 11.75 -0.45
C ALA A 439 -27.37 10.22 -0.35
N THR A 440 -28.50 9.58 -0.65
CA THR A 440 -28.59 8.11 -0.67
C THR A 440 -27.78 7.54 -1.84
N PRO A 441 -26.81 6.64 -1.60
CA PRO A 441 -26.08 5.96 -2.67
C PRO A 441 -27.02 5.07 -3.49
N THR A 442 -27.25 5.44 -4.75
CA THR A 442 -28.08 4.67 -5.69
C THR A 442 -27.47 4.75 -7.09
N ALA A 443 -27.61 3.69 -7.88
CA ALA A 443 -27.25 3.72 -9.30
C ALA A 443 -28.47 4.15 -10.11
N GLU A 444 -28.48 5.39 -10.62
CA GLU A 444 -29.54 5.93 -11.49
C GLU A 444 -29.46 5.33 -12.91
N LEU A 445 -29.56 4.00 -13.02
CA LEU A 445 -29.54 3.26 -14.29
C LEU A 445 -30.90 2.64 -14.65
N GLU A 446 -31.85 2.71 -13.73
CA GLU A 446 -33.24 2.30 -13.94
C GLU A 446 -34.18 3.51 -13.89
N PRO A 447 -35.28 3.50 -14.66
CA PRO A 447 -36.35 4.48 -14.49
C PRO A 447 -36.94 4.40 -13.08
N LEU A 448 -37.24 5.56 -12.48
CA LEU A 448 -37.86 5.64 -11.16
C LEU A 448 -39.20 4.88 -11.13
N LYS A 449 -39.44 4.12 -10.05
CA LYS A 449 -40.73 3.48 -9.80
C LYS A 449 -41.55 4.38 -8.88
N ASP A 450 -42.67 4.92 -9.37
CA ASP A 450 -43.55 5.81 -8.60
C ASP A 450 -42.83 7.02 -7.95
N GLY A 451 -41.81 7.57 -8.63
CA GLY A 451 -41.01 8.70 -8.14
C GLY A 451 -40.00 8.34 -7.04
N LYS A 452 -39.80 7.06 -6.73
CA LYS A 452 -38.78 6.57 -5.77
C LYS A 452 -37.68 5.78 -6.48
N LEU A 453 -36.45 5.99 -6.04
CA LEU A 453 -35.28 5.19 -6.45
C LEU A 453 -35.48 3.74 -6.01
N ALA A 454 -35.07 2.78 -6.86
CA ALA A 454 -35.47 1.38 -6.73
C ALA A 454 -34.76 0.63 -5.59
N GLN A 455 -33.48 0.89 -5.31
CA GLN A 455 -32.68 0.13 -4.33
C GLN A 455 -31.33 0.83 -4.06
N SER A 456 -30.78 0.68 -2.84
CA SER A 456 -29.40 1.09 -2.53
C SER A 456 -28.37 0.09 -3.07
N ASP A 457 -27.11 0.52 -3.21
CA ASP A 457 -26.02 -0.35 -3.68
C ASP A 457 -25.74 -1.53 -2.74
N GLU A 458 -25.77 -1.32 -1.42
CA GLU A 458 -25.60 -2.40 -0.42
C GLU A 458 -26.72 -3.45 -0.48
N GLU A 459 -27.96 -3.00 -0.70
CA GLU A 459 -29.12 -3.89 -0.87
C GLU A 459 -28.98 -4.73 -2.15
N ASP A 460 -28.55 -4.15 -3.27
CA ASP A 460 -28.34 -4.88 -4.53
C ASP A 460 -27.18 -5.88 -4.43
N MET A 461 -26.09 -5.48 -3.75
CA MET A 461 -24.97 -6.39 -3.47
C MET A 461 -25.36 -7.53 -2.50
N GLY A 462 -26.37 -7.32 -1.66
CA GLY A 462 -26.78 -8.22 -0.58
C GLY A 462 -25.77 -8.27 0.56
N MET A 463 -24.99 -7.21 0.74
CA MET A 463 -23.95 -7.06 1.77
C MET A 463 -23.58 -5.59 1.94
N THR A 464 -23.27 -5.21 3.18
CA THR A 464 -22.81 -3.86 3.49
C THR A 464 -21.33 -3.68 3.13
N TYR A 465 -20.90 -2.44 2.93
CA TYR A 465 -19.47 -2.11 2.74
C TYR A 465 -18.62 -2.48 3.96
N THR A 466 -19.18 -2.37 5.18
CA THR A 466 -18.51 -2.80 6.41
C THR A 466 -18.22 -4.30 6.39
N GLU A 467 -19.19 -5.11 5.99
CA GLU A 467 -19.01 -6.56 5.83
C GLU A 467 -18.00 -6.86 4.71
N LEU A 468 -18.08 -6.15 3.57
CA LEU A 468 -17.15 -6.30 2.45
C LEU A 468 -15.69 -6.03 2.83
N SER A 469 -15.41 -4.93 3.53
CA SER A 469 -14.05 -4.63 3.98
C SER A 469 -13.56 -5.69 4.97
N GLN A 470 -14.43 -6.22 5.84
CA GLN A 470 -14.06 -7.33 6.74
C GLN A 470 -13.77 -8.62 5.97
N PHE A 471 -14.60 -8.99 4.98
CA PHE A 471 -14.33 -10.12 4.10
C PHE A 471 -13.02 -9.96 3.33
N GLY A 472 -12.74 -8.75 2.83
CA GLY A 472 -11.49 -8.41 2.15
C GLY A 472 -10.26 -8.64 3.01
N ARG A 473 -10.26 -8.10 4.23
CA ARG A 473 -9.17 -8.30 5.21
C ARG A 473 -9.01 -9.76 5.59
N LEU A 474 -10.08 -10.46 5.95
CA LEU A 474 -10.02 -11.89 6.29
C LEU A 474 -9.48 -12.73 5.13
N ARG A 475 -9.89 -12.42 3.90
CA ARG A 475 -9.45 -13.14 2.70
C ARG A 475 -7.96 -12.90 2.39
N LYS A 476 -7.49 -11.65 2.42
CA LYS A 476 -6.16 -11.28 1.91
C LYS A 476 -5.09 -11.16 3.00
N ILE A 477 -5.42 -10.58 4.14
CA ILE A 477 -4.48 -10.39 5.26
C ILE A 477 -4.42 -11.67 6.08
N ASP A 478 -5.58 -12.21 6.48
CA ASP A 478 -5.64 -13.44 7.30
C ASP A 478 -5.61 -14.73 6.46
N ASN A 479 -5.49 -14.61 5.14
CA ASN A 479 -5.41 -15.73 4.19
C ASN A 479 -6.57 -16.73 4.31
N CYS A 480 -7.77 -16.27 4.65
CA CYS A 480 -8.92 -17.15 4.84
C CYS A 480 -9.57 -17.57 3.51
N GLY A 481 -9.76 -18.88 3.34
CA GLY A 481 -10.74 -19.45 2.40
C GLY A 481 -12.16 -19.44 2.98
N PRO A 482 -13.16 -20.01 2.27
CA PRO A 482 -14.55 -19.96 2.70
C PRO A 482 -14.79 -20.56 4.09
N TYR A 483 -14.23 -21.74 4.36
CA TYR A 483 -14.44 -22.43 5.63
C TYR A 483 -13.78 -21.70 6.81
N SER A 484 -12.51 -21.30 6.67
CA SER A 484 -11.81 -20.59 7.74
C SER A 484 -12.41 -19.20 8.01
N MET A 485 -12.88 -18.52 6.97
CA MET A 485 -13.61 -17.25 7.13
C MET A 485 -14.89 -17.45 7.94
N TYR A 486 -15.68 -18.48 7.63
CA TYR A 486 -16.86 -18.84 8.42
C TYR A 486 -16.50 -19.13 9.89
N CYS A 487 -15.47 -19.95 10.14
CA CYS A 487 -15.05 -20.27 11.51
C CYS A 487 -14.62 -19.05 12.32
N LYS A 488 -14.05 -18.02 11.69
CA LYS A 488 -13.76 -16.75 12.38
C LYS A 488 -15.04 -15.95 12.63
N LEU A 489 -15.84 -15.77 11.59
CA LEU A 489 -17.01 -14.89 11.64
C LEU A 489 -18.14 -15.42 12.53
N VAL A 490 -18.32 -16.74 12.63
CA VAL A 490 -19.36 -17.33 13.48
C VAL A 490 -19.19 -16.95 14.95
N HIS A 491 -17.95 -16.68 15.38
CA HIS A 491 -17.66 -16.18 16.72
C HIS A 491 -17.73 -14.66 16.80
N THR A 492 -17.09 -13.94 15.86
CA THR A 492 -17.05 -12.47 15.91
C THR A 492 -18.41 -11.81 15.66
N TRP A 493 -19.31 -12.46 14.93
CA TRP A 493 -20.67 -11.97 14.66
C TRP A 493 -21.74 -12.66 15.51
N SER A 494 -21.34 -13.38 16.57
CA SER A 494 -22.28 -14.16 17.40
C SER A 494 -23.39 -13.33 18.06
N ASN A 495 -23.18 -12.03 18.25
CA ASN A 495 -24.17 -11.10 18.80
C ASN A 495 -25.15 -10.56 17.75
N SER A 496 -24.79 -10.59 16.47
CA SER A 496 -25.56 -9.96 15.37
C SER A 496 -26.05 -10.95 14.33
N SER A 497 -25.58 -12.19 14.34
CA SER A 497 -25.93 -13.20 13.34
C SER A 497 -25.85 -14.62 13.90
N THR A 498 -26.80 -15.45 13.50
CA THR A 498 -26.80 -16.89 13.75
C THR A 498 -25.73 -17.59 12.92
N PRO A 499 -25.26 -18.80 13.32
CA PRO A 499 -24.33 -19.58 12.51
C PRO A 499 -24.81 -19.80 11.07
N LYS A 500 -26.11 -19.98 10.86
CA LYS A 500 -26.69 -20.14 9.53
C LYS A 500 -26.58 -18.86 8.70
N GLU A 501 -26.88 -17.70 9.27
CA GLU A 501 -26.77 -16.41 8.56
C GLU A 501 -25.32 -16.09 8.19
N VAL A 502 -24.36 -16.36 9.08
CA VAL A 502 -22.94 -16.20 8.77
C VAL A 502 -22.53 -17.11 7.61
N ALA A 503 -22.97 -18.37 7.63
CA ALA A 503 -22.70 -19.30 6.55
C ALA A 503 -23.24 -18.79 5.20
N GLU A 504 -24.47 -18.30 5.16
CA GLU A 504 -25.08 -17.77 3.93
C GLU A 504 -24.35 -16.51 3.43
N LYS A 505 -23.98 -15.59 4.32
CA LYS A 505 -23.20 -14.39 3.94
C LYS A 505 -21.82 -14.76 3.37
N VAL A 506 -21.10 -15.69 4.00
CA VAL A 506 -19.79 -16.16 3.52
C VAL A 506 -19.92 -16.86 2.17
N LYS A 507 -20.91 -17.74 2.00
CA LYS A 507 -21.17 -18.42 0.72
C LYS A 507 -21.53 -17.43 -0.38
N HIS A 508 -22.39 -16.46 -0.07
CA HIS A 508 -22.77 -15.40 -0.99
C HIS A 508 -21.55 -14.61 -1.46
N PHE A 509 -20.71 -14.15 -0.52
CA PHE A 509 -19.46 -13.44 -0.83
C PHE A 509 -18.55 -14.26 -1.77
N PHE A 510 -18.24 -15.51 -1.44
CA PHE A 510 -17.31 -16.31 -2.25
C PHE A 510 -17.86 -16.71 -3.61
N ARG A 511 -19.18 -16.97 -3.73
CA ARG A 511 -19.82 -17.20 -5.03
C ARG A 511 -19.67 -15.98 -5.93
N CYS A 512 -19.98 -14.81 -5.36
CA CYS A 512 -19.93 -13.51 -5.98
C CYS A 512 -18.51 -13.10 -6.42
N TYR A 513 -17.53 -13.26 -5.54
CA TYR A 513 -16.12 -13.09 -5.84
C TYR A 513 -15.68 -14.00 -7.01
N ALA A 514 -16.05 -15.27 -6.97
CA ALA A 514 -15.65 -16.25 -7.99
C ALA A 514 -16.19 -15.92 -9.38
N ILE A 515 -17.49 -15.61 -9.50
CA ILE A 515 -18.11 -15.33 -10.81
C ILE A 515 -17.60 -14.02 -11.42
N ASN A 516 -17.18 -13.06 -10.59
CA ASN A 516 -16.75 -11.74 -11.05
C ASN A 516 -15.24 -11.56 -11.13
N ARG A 517 -14.42 -12.54 -10.69
CA ARG A 517 -12.95 -12.38 -10.66
C ARG A 517 -12.35 -12.03 -12.02
N HIS A 518 -12.93 -12.53 -13.11
CA HIS A 518 -12.55 -12.20 -14.49
C HIS A 518 -12.65 -10.70 -14.85
N LYS A 519 -13.28 -9.86 -14.01
CA LYS A 519 -13.28 -8.40 -14.17
C LYS A 519 -11.96 -7.80 -13.69
N MET A 520 -11.31 -8.39 -12.68
CA MET A 520 -10.07 -7.88 -12.08
C MET A 520 -8.87 -7.98 -13.02
N THR A 521 -8.91 -8.92 -13.98
CA THR A 521 -7.83 -9.11 -14.96
C THR A 521 -7.71 -7.92 -15.93
N VAL A 522 -8.73 -7.08 -16.02
CA VAL A 522 -8.78 -5.90 -16.90
C VAL A 522 -9.19 -4.63 -16.13
N LEU A 523 -9.15 -4.69 -14.79
CA LEU A 523 -9.46 -3.52 -13.98
C LEU A 523 -8.35 -2.48 -14.16
N THR A 524 -8.76 -1.22 -14.20
CA THR A 524 -7.87 -0.06 -14.28
C THR A 524 -6.76 -0.13 -13.22
N PRO A 525 -5.49 0.12 -13.58
CA PRO A 525 -4.41 0.25 -12.62
C PRO A 525 -4.75 1.29 -11.56
N SER A 526 -4.67 0.91 -10.29
CA SER A 526 -5.05 1.78 -9.18
C SER A 526 -3.90 2.01 -8.22
N TYR A 527 -3.88 3.21 -7.61
CA TYR A 527 -3.02 3.51 -6.48
C TYR A 527 -3.12 2.40 -5.41
N HIS A 528 -1.99 1.92 -4.94
CA HIS A 528 -1.93 0.94 -3.86
C HIS A 528 -2.03 1.64 -2.50
N ALA A 529 -3.07 1.32 -1.72
CA ALA A 529 -3.26 1.88 -0.38
C ALA A 529 -3.63 0.80 0.64
N GLU A 530 -4.74 0.09 0.42
CA GLU A 530 -5.18 -0.98 1.32
C GLU A 530 -4.44 -2.30 1.07
N CYS A 531 -3.97 -2.94 2.15
CA CYS A 531 -3.25 -4.22 2.11
C CYS A 531 -4.13 -5.42 1.73
N TYR A 532 -5.41 -5.21 1.44
CA TYR A 532 -6.32 -6.24 0.97
C TYR A 532 -6.80 -6.04 -0.48
N SER A 533 -6.09 -5.21 -1.24
CA SER A 533 -6.38 -4.96 -2.66
C SER A 533 -6.58 -6.26 -3.46
N PRO A 534 -7.62 -6.34 -4.32
CA PRO A 534 -7.86 -7.47 -5.20
C PRO A 534 -7.10 -7.37 -6.54
N ASP A 535 -6.17 -6.44 -6.71
CA ASP A 535 -5.43 -6.27 -7.97
C ASP A 535 -4.75 -7.55 -8.45
N ASP A 536 -5.05 -7.95 -9.69
CA ASP A 536 -4.53 -9.19 -10.27
C ASP A 536 -3.19 -9.01 -11.01
N ASN A 537 -2.71 -7.79 -11.21
CA ASN A 537 -1.49 -7.54 -11.99
C ASN A 537 -0.22 -7.73 -11.17
N ARG A 538 -0.22 -7.33 -9.89
CA ARG A 538 0.97 -7.31 -9.03
C ARG A 538 0.70 -7.88 -7.64
N PHE A 539 -0.34 -7.41 -6.97
CA PHE A 539 -0.48 -7.64 -5.52
C PHE A 539 -1.17 -8.97 -5.15
N ASP A 540 -2.14 -9.41 -5.95
CA ASP A 540 -3.03 -10.51 -5.58
C ASP A 540 -3.30 -11.46 -6.76
N HIS A 541 -2.26 -12.20 -7.16
CA HIS A 541 -2.34 -13.22 -8.21
C HIS A 541 -3.29 -14.36 -7.81
N ARG A 542 -4.38 -14.55 -8.56
CA ARG A 542 -5.41 -15.56 -8.29
C ARG A 542 -5.95 -16.16 -9.61
N PRO A 543 -6.48 -17.39 -9.60
CA PRO A 543 -7.28 -17.88 -10.73
C PRO A 543 -8.44 -16.92 -11.03
N PHE A 544 -8.85 -16.81 -12.30
CA PHE A 544 -10.06 -16.07 -12.68
C PHE A 544 -11.18 -16.99 -13.18
N LEU A 545 -10.86 -18.25 -13.50
CA LEU A 545 -11.82 -19.29 -13.83
C LEU A 545 -12.01 -20.22 -12.61
N TYR A 546 -13.00 -19.90 -11.79
CA TYR A 546 -13.33 -20.67 -10.59
C TYR A 546 -14.52 -21.59 -10.79
N ARG A 547 -14.54 -22.71 -10.05
CA ARG A 547 -15.78 -23.43 -9.79
C ARG A 547 -16.61 -22.69 -8.74
N ALA A 548 -17.43 -21.74 -9.19
CA ALA A 548 -18.14 -20.78 -8.34
C ALA A 548 -19.14 -21.38 -7.33
N ASN A 549 -19.43 -22.69 -7.40
CA ASN A 549 -20.27 -23.36 -6.41
C ASN A 549 -19.50 -23.80 -5.14
N TRP A 550 -18.17 -23.73 -5.14
CA TRP A 550 -17.29 -24.03 -4.00
C TRP A 550 -17.70 -25.31 -3.24
N SER A 551 -18.10 -26.34 -3.99
CA SER A 551 -18.96 -27.41 -3.43
C SER A 551 -18.38 -28.14 -2.22
N TRP A 552 -17.04 -28.32 -2.14
CA TRP A 552 -16.42 -28.97 -0.99
C TRP A 552 -16.43 -28.05 0.24
N GLN A 553 -16.01 -26.81 0.06
CA GLN A 553 -15.89 -25.80 1.10
C GLN A 553 -17.27 -25.45 1.68
N PHE A 554 -18.30 -25.32 0.82
CA PHE A 554 -19.65 -25.02 1.28
C PHE A 554 -20.27 -26.19 2.06
N ARG A 555 -20.06 -27.44 1.64
CA ARG A 555 -20.46 -28.61 2.44
C ARG A 555 -19.75 -28.68 3.79
N ALA A 556 -18.48 -28.26 3.86
CA ALA A 556 -17.76 -28.21 5.13
C ALA A 556 -18.37 -27.16 6.08
N ILE A 557 -18.76 -25.99 5.55
CA ILE A 557 -19.51 -24.98 6.31
C ILE A 557 -20.83 -25.56 6.81
N ASP A 558 -21.59 -26.25 5.95
CA ASP A 558 -22.89 -26.84 6.33
C ASP A 558 -22.76 -27.83 7.49
N LYS A 559 -21.80 -28.76 7.41
CA LYS A 559 -21.50 -29.70 8.50
C LYS A 559 -21.16 -28.97 9.81
N GLN A 560 -20.42 -27.87 9.74
CA GLN A 560 -20.05 -27.10 10.93
C GLN A 560 -21.23 -26.32 11.50
N VAL A 561 -22.14 -25.82 10.66
CA VAL A 561 -23.42 -25.22 11.10
C VAL A 561 -24.25 -26.26 11.85
N GLU A 562 -24.38 -27.47 11.30
CA GLU A 562 -25.10 -28.59 11.92
C GLU A 562 -24.51 -28.95 13.29
N TYR A 563 -23.17 -29.06 13.37
CA TYR A 563 -22.45 -29.35 14.60
C TYR A 563 -22.65 -28.27 15.69
N ILE A 564 -22.49 -26.99 15.35
CA ILE A 564 -22.71 -25.90 16.30
C ILE A 564 -24.18 -25.88 16.77
N THR A 565 -25.12 -26.15 15.86
CA THR A 565 -26.54 -26.20 16.18
C THR A 565 -26.87 -27.37 17.11
N SER A 566 -26.24 -28.55 16.92
CA SER A 566 -26.47 -29.71 17.78
C SER A 566 -25.92 -29.48 19.19
N ILE A 567 -24.75 -28.86 19.35
CA ILE A 567 -24.21 -28.49 20.67
C ILE A 567 -25.14 -27.53 21.42
N LYS A 568 -25.65 -26.49 20.73
CA LYS A 568 -26.58 -25.54 21.36
C LYS A 568 -27.87 -26.21 21.85
N ARG A 569 -28.38 -27.20 21.11
CA ARG A 569 -29.53 -28.02 21.51
C ARG A 569 -29.22 -28.93 22.71
N SER A 570 -28.03 -29.52 22.75
CA SER A 570 -27.61 -30.38 23.86
C SER A 570 -27.31 -29.60 25.14
N GLY A 571 -26.76 -28.38 25.04
CA GLY A 571 -26.44 -27.52 26.18
C GLY A 571 -27.64 -26.83 26.83
N SER A 572 -28.74 -26.64 26.09
CA SER A 572 -30.01 -26.10 26.64
C SER A 572 -30.86 -27.16 27.37
N ASN A 573 -30.53 -28.45 27.24
CA ASN A 573 -31.15 -29.54 27.98
C ASN A 573 -30.46 -29.86 29.32
N ILE A 574 -29.38 -29.16 29.70
CA ILE A 574 -28.62 -29.43 30.94
C ILE A 574 -29.07 -28.56 32.12
N SER A 575 -29.95 -27.57 31.94
CA SER A 575 -30.45 -26.73 33.03
C SER A 575 -31.69 -27.27 33.77
N VAL A 576 -32.12 -28.51 33.51
CA VAL A 576 -33.23 -29.14 34.26
C VAL A 576 -32.94 -30.62 34.51
N THR A 577 -32.01 -30.91 35.42
CA THR A 577 -32.00 -32.12 36.29
C THR A 577 -30.84 -32.05 37.29
N SER A 578 -30.91 -31.11 38.22
CA SER A 578 -30.16 -31.22 39.48
C SER A 578 -30.89 -32.21 40.40
N ASN A 579 -30.29 -33.40 40.59
CA ASN A 579 -30.33 -34.26 41.79
C ASN A 579 -30.50 -35.75 41.44
N LYS A 580 -29.38 -36.49 41.36
CA LYS A 580 -29.16 -37.70 42.18
C LYS A 580 -27.72 -38.21 42.03
N LYS A 581 -27.13 -38.46 43.21
CA LYS A 581 -25.86 -39.12 43.53
C LYS A 581 -25.38 -40.17 42.53
N LEU A 582 -24.06 -40.22 42.29
CA LEU A 582 -23.25 -41.42 42.49
C LEU A 582 -21.74 -41.09 42.51
N SER A 583 -21.06 -41.82 43.38
CA SER A 583 -19.69 -41.75 43.83
C SER A 583 -18.68 -42.43 42.88
N ASP A 584 -17.42 -42.08 43.10
CA ASP A 584 -16.18 -42.84 42.87
C ASP A 584 -15.63 -43.10 41.46
N SER A 585 -14.46 -42.45 41.26
CA SER A 585 -13.16 -43.05 40.91
C SER A 585 -12.64 -43.00 39.46
N ASN A 586 -11.38 -42.56 39.40
CA ASN A 586 -10.28 -42.92 38.48
C ASN A 586 -10.14 -42.28 37.08
N SER A 587 -9.19 -41.34 37.05
CA SER A 587 -7.98 -41.30 36.21
C SER A 587 -8.07 -41.64 34.70
N LYS A 588 -7.83 -40.62 33.85
CA LYS A 588 -6.60 -40.45 33.03
C LYS A 588 -6.87 -39.40 31.96
N ALA A 589 -6.16 -38.27 32.05
CA ALA A 589 -6.04 -37.31 30.97
C ALA A 589 -5.27 -37.96 29.80
N ARG A 590 -5.86 -37.96 28.61
CA ARG A 590 -5.14 -38.15 27.35
C ARG A 590 -5.31 -36.89 26.52
N ALA A 591 -4.27 -36.07 26.55
CA ALA A 591 -4.00 -35.14 25.46
C ALA A 591 -3.63 -35.97 24.22
N GLY A 592 -4.34 -35.75 23.13
CA GLY A 592 -4.07 -36.37 21.84
C GLY A 592 -4.73 -35.54 20.75
N VAL A 593 -3.95 -34.70 20.10
CA VAL A 593 -4.28 -34.09 18.82
C VAL A 593 -3.82 -35.09 17.76
N THR A 594 -4.74 -35.56 16.92
CA THR A 594 -4.43 -36.41 15.77
C THR A 594 -4.34 -35.54 14.52
N VAL A 595 -3.26 -35.73 13.76
CA VAL A 595 -2.89 -35.06 12.51
C VAL A 595 -3.91 -35.27 11.41
#